data_AF-A0A438JF57-F1
#
_entry.id   AF-A0A438JF57-F1
#
_cell.length_a   1.000
_cell.length_b   1.000
_cell.length_c   1.000
_cell.angle_alpha   90.00
_cell.angle_beta   90.00
_cell.angle_gamma   90.00
#
_symmetry.space_group_name_H-M   'P 1'
#
loop_
_entity.id
_entity.type
_entity.pdbx_description
1 polymer ?
#
loop_
_entity_poly.entity_id
_entity_poly.type
_entity_poly.pdbx_seq_one_letter_code
_entity_poly.pdbx_strand_id
1 'polypeptide(L)'
;MEERERPRERVCARDGEESWDQGGSRIAAGFLQSGVRRRSFGVESKIFEVETERKKGRTQIFIVERKGGVSSWVKLGPASLGPLMEGLTFCIQDTRTGHWEKLWQENGENLLFNARRKQGGMLPTPGCHGSGKKKI
;
A
#
# COMPACT_ATOMS: atom_id res chain seq x y z
N MET A 1 -30.36 38.58 -32.43
CA MET A 1 -29.98 37.38 -33.19
C MET A 1 -29.42 36.40 -32.19
N GLU A 2 -30.15 35.29 -32.04
CA GLU A 2 -29.92 34.17 -31.14
C GLU A 2 -28.79 33.30 -31.69
N GLU A 3 -27.80 32.92 -30.87
CA GLU A 3 -26.86 31.84 -31.21
C GLU A 3 -26.63 30.92 -30.01
N ARG A 4 -27.60 30.01 -29.84
CA ARG A 4 -27.48 28.54 -29.87
C ARG A 4 -26.19 27.89 -29.32
N GLU A 5 -26.39 27.03 -28.32
CA GLU A 5 -25.45 26.12 -27.68
C GLU A 5 -24.79 25.09 -28.63
N ARG A 6 -23.54 24.71 -28.33
CA ARG A 6 -22.90 23.46 -28.79
C ARG A 6 -22.22 22.76 -27.59
N PRO A 7 -22.51 21.47 -27.31
CA PRO A 7 -21.94 20.76 -26.18
C PRO A 7 -20.50 20.32 -26.49
N ARG A 8 -19.59 20.49 -25.51
CA ARG A 8 -18.23 19.96 -25.60
C ARG A 8 -18.23 18.49 -25.17
N GLU A 9 -17.92 17.64 -26.14
CA GLU A 9 -17.71 16.20 -26.06
C GLU A 9 -16.64 15.86 -25.00
N ARG A 10 -16.98 14.98 -24.04
CA ARG A 10 -16.02 14.44 -23.08
C ARG A 10 -15.29 13.26 -23.73
N VAL A 11 -14.04 13.48 -24.16
CA VAL A 11 -13.12 12.39 -24.50
C VAL A 11 -12.40 11.94 -23.22
N CYS A 12 -12.77 10.77 -22.71
CA CYS A 12 -11.97 10.06 -21.72
C CYS A 12 -10.78 9.40 -22.44
N ALA A 13 -9.56 9.94 -22.27
CA ALA A 13 -8.35 9.28 -22.74
C ALA A 13 -7.90 8.21 -21.74
N ARG A 14 -7.72 6.99 -22.25
CA ARG A 14 -7.24 5.77 -21.58
C ARG A 14 -5.95 6.01 -20.80
N ASP A 15 -5.94 5.65 -19.52
CA ASP A 15 -4.71 5.40 -18.77
C ASP A 15 -4.12 4.06 -19.22
N GLY A 16 -2.97 4.11 -19.88
CA GLY A 16 -2.24 2.94 -20.34
C GLY A 16 -1.78 2.08 -19.17
N GLU A 17 -2.18 0.81 -19.19
CA GLU A 17 -1.63 -0.21 -18.32
C GLU A 17 -0.26 -0.65 -18.88
N GLU A 18 0.80 -0.23 -18.21
CA GLU A 18 2.14 -0.78 -18.46
C GLU A 18 2.17 -2.21 -17.89
N SER A 19 2.10 -3.18 -18.81
CA SER A 19 2.19 -4.62 -18.56
C SER A 19 3.59 -4.95 -18.03
N TRP A 20 3.68 -5.13 -16.71
CA TRP A 20 4.85 -5.74 -16.07
C TRP A 20 4.66 -7.26 -16.04
N ASP A 21 4.66 -7.88 -17.21
CA ASP A 21 4.70 -9.34 -17.32
C ASP A 21 6.15 -9.83 -17.22
N GLN A 22 6.53 -10.30 -16.03
CA GLN A 22 7.66 -11.21 -15.89
C GLN A 22 7.52 -12.11 -14.67
N GLY A 23 7.40 -13.42 -14.94
CA GLY A 23 7.65 -14.50 -13.97
C GLY A 23 6.38 -15.14 -13.42
N GLY A 24 5.87 -16.14 -14.11
CA GLY A 24 4.63 -16.85 -13.78
C GLY A 24 4.66 -17.57 -12.43
N SER A 25 3.56 -17.43 -11.70
CA SER A 25 3.06 -18.46 -10.79
C SER A 25 1.59 -18.69 -11.11
N ARG A 26 1.31 -19.93 -11.50
CA ARG A 26 0.06 -20.40 -12.07
C ARG A 26 -0.98 -20.57 -10.96
N ILE A 27 -1.54 -19.48 -10.44
CA ILE A 27 -2.68 -19.53 -9.52
C ILE A 27 -3.82 -18.66 -10.08
N ALA A 28 -4.75 -19.37 -10.73
CA ALA A 28 -6.15 -19.04 -10.98
C ALA A 28 -6.48 -17.76 -11.75
N ALA A 29 -6.88 -17.98 -13.01
CA ALA A 29 -7.60 -17.07 -13.91
C ALA A 29 -8.94 -16.49 -13.36
N GLY A 30 -9.27 -16.69 -12.07
CA GLY A 30 -10.45 -16.13 -11.41
C GLY A 30 -10.19 -14.85 -10.61
N PHE A 31 -8.93 -14.45 -10.39
CA PHE A 31 -8.59 -13.34 -9.48
C PHE A 31 -8.75 -11.95 -10.11
N LEU A 32 -8.68 -11.86 -11.44
CA LEU A 32 -8.74 -10.59 -12.19
C LEU A 32 -10.13 -9.94 -12.22
N GLN A 33 -11.20 -10.64 -11.82
CA GLN A 33 -12.57 -10.10 -11.87
C GLN A 33 -12.97 -9.29 -10.62
N SER A 34 -12.20 -9.34 -9.53
CA SER A 34 -12.63 -8.81 -8.22
C SER A 34 -12.15 -7.39 -7.90
N GLY A 35 -11.28 -6.80 -8.73
CA GLY A 35 -10.63 -5.53 -8.38
C GLY A 35 -9.68 -5.62 -7.18
N VAL A 36 -9.32 -6.84 -6.76
CA VAL A 36 -8.37 -7.12 -5.68
C VAL A 36 -7.02 -7.56 -6.25
N ARG A 37 -5.93 -6.92 -5.81
CA ARG A 37 -4.55 -7.32 -6.17
C ARG A 37 -3.82 -7.79 -4.93
N ARG A 38 -3.25 -9.00 -4.96
CA ARG A 38 -2.51 -9.59 -3.83
C ARG A 38 -1.10 -9.98 -4.24
N ARG A 39 -0.13 -9.74 -3.36
CA ARG A 39 1.27 -10.20 -3.51
C ARG A 39 1.78 -10.66 -2.16
N SER A 40 2.62 -11.70 -2.15
CA SER A 40 3.25 -12.23 -0.94
C SER A 40 4.75 -12.33 -1.10
N PHE A 41 5.50 -12.08 -0.03
CA PHE A 41 6.94 -12.27 0.01
C PHE A 41 7.40 -12.68 1.42
N GLY A 42 8.51 -13.41 1.49
CA GLY A 42 9.12 -13.84 2.75
C GLY A 42 10.30 -12.95 3.14
N VAL A 43 10.43 -12.66 4.43
CA VAL A 43 11.61 -12.02 5.02
C VAL A 43 11.96 -12.79 6.28
N GLU A 44 13.11 -13.47 6.29
CA GLU A 44 13.51 -14.35 7.39
C GLU A 44 12.43 -15.39 7.75
N SER A 45 11.90 -15.34 8.97
CA SER A 45 10.85 -16.20 9.52
C SER A 45 9.44 -15.63 9.36
N LYS A 46 9.30 -14.52 8.63
CA LYS A 46 8.04 -13.78 8.44
C LYS A 46 7.55 -13.92 7.01
N ILE A 47 6.23 -13.99 6.86
CA ILE A 47 5.55 -13.88 5.56
C ILE A 47 4.77 -12.58 5.56
N PHE A 48 4.96 -11.76 4.54
CA PHE A 48 4.19 -10.55 4.31
C PHE A 48 3.22 -10.75 3.16
N GLU A 49 1.95 -10.42 3.37
CA GLU A 49 0.93 -10.32 2.32
C GLU A 49 0.55 -8.85 2.15
N VAL A 50 0.57 -8.37 0.91
CA VAL A 50 0.11 -7.04 0.53
C VAL A 50 -1.11 -7.21 -0.36
N GLU A 51 -2.23 -6.65 0.08
CA GLU A 51 -3.51 -6.70 -0.62
C GLU A 51 -4.00 -5.29 -0.89
N THR A 52 -4.42 -5.03 -2.12
CA THR A 52 -5.12 -3.81 -2.51
C THR A 52 -6.54 -4.18 -2.89
N GLU A 53 -7.52 -3.54 -2.25
CA GLU A 53 -8.93 -3.83 -2.43
C GLU A 53 -9.69 -2.54 -2.72
N ARG A 54 -10.60 -2.56 -3.71
CA ARG A 54 -11.56 -1.48 -3.95
C ARG A 54 -12.91 -1.82 -3.32
N LYS A 55 -13.27 -1.13 -2.24
CA LYS A 55 -14.57 -1.25 -1.57
C LYS A 55 -15.36 0.05 -1.68
N LYS A 56 -16.58 -0.01 -2.22
CA LYS A 56 -17.52 1.13 -2.32
C LYS A 56 -16.89 2.40 -2.94
N GLY A 57 -16.08 2.23 -4.00
CA GLY A 57 -15.39 3.34 -4.66
C GLY A 57 -14.14 3.86 -3.93
N ARG A 58 -13.75 3.26 -2.80
CA ARG A 58 -12.52 3.61 -2.06
C ARG A 58 -11.49 2.48 -2.20
N THR A 59 -10.28 2.84 -2.59
CA THR A 59 -9.14 1.93 -2.56
C THR A 59 -8.60 1.82 -1.13
N GLN A 60 -8.30 0.61 -0.67
CA GLN A 60 -7.68 0.33 0.62
C GLN A 60 -6.52 -0.64 0.40
N ILE A 61 -5.48 -0.48 1.20
CA ILE A 61 -4.27 -1.29 1.18
C ILE A 61 -4.19 -2.00 2.53
N PHE A 62 -3.96 -3.31 2.51
CA PHE A 62 -3.71 -4.12 3.70
C PHE A 62 -2.32 -4.71 3.61
N ILE A 63 -1.55 -4.57 4.68
CA ILE A 63 -0.26 -5.23 4.85
C ILE A 63 -0.39 -6.16 6.04
N VAL A 64 -0.19 -7.45 5.83
CA VAL A 64 -0.30 -8.50 6.85
C VAL A 64 1.06 -9.14 7.04
N GLU A 65 1.58 -9.12 8.26
CA GLU A 65 2.75 -9.89 8.70
C GLU A 65 2.30 -11.16 9.40
N ARG A 66 2.80 -12.33 8.99
CA ARG A 66 2.59 -13.60 9.67
C ARG A 66 3.91 -14.16 10.22
N LYS A 67 3.91 -14.59 11.48
CA LYS A 67 5.03 -15.26 12.12
C LYS A 67 4.54 -16.14 13.27
N GLY A 68 5.00 -17.40 13.31
CA GLY A 68 4.81 -18.28 14.48
C GLY A 68 3.35 -18.42 14.94
N GLY A 69 2.41 -18.58 14.00
CA GLY A 69 0.98 -18.68 14.32
C GLY A 69 0.34 -17.35 14.75
N VAL A 70 1.01 -16.21 14.59
CA VAL A 70 0.44 -14.88 14.84
C VAL A 70 0.42 -14.10 13.53
N SER A 71 -0.69 -13.38 13.30
CA SER A 71 -0.80 -12.38 12.24
C SER A 71 -0.89 -10.99 12.86
N SER A 72 -0.09 -10.07 12.34
CA SER A 72 -0.24 -8.63 12.58
C SER A 72 -0.65 -7.97 11.27
N TRP A 73 -1.44 -6.92 11.30
CA TRP A 73 -1.80 -6.20 10.08
C TRP A 73 -1.88 -4.70 10.31
N VAL A 74 -1.77 -3.96 9.22
CA VAL A 74 -2.13 -2.54 9.13
C VAL A 74 -3.00 -2.31 7.91
N LYS A 75 -3.99 -1.45 8.07
CA LYS A 75 -4.85 -0.94 7.01
C LYS A 75 -4.44 0.50 6.69
N LEU A 76 -4.25 0.76 5.40
CA LEU A 76 -3.81 2.04 4.87
C LEU A 76 -4.79 2.48 3.76
N GLY A 77 -5.04 3.77 3.67
CA GLY A 77 -5.63 4.36 2.48
C GLY A 77 -4.58 4.70 1.42
N PRO A 78 -5.01 5.24 0.27
CA PRO A 78 -4.12 5.57 -0.83
C PRO A 78 -3.18 6.74 -0.52
N ALA A 79 -3.57 7.66 0.40
CA ALA A 79 -2.73 8.79 0.78
C ALA A 79 -1.50 8.34 1.59
N SER A 80 -1.62 7.24 2.34
CA SER A 80 -0.54 6.62 3.10
C SER A 80 0.54 5.94 2.25
N LEU A 81 0.31 5.70 0.95
CA LEU A 81 1.28 5.00 0.10
C LEU A 81 2.56 5.81 -0.13
N GLY A 82 2.46 7.13 -0.33
CA GLY A 82 3.63 8.00 -0.53
C GLY A 82 4.59 7.97 0.68
N PRO A 83 4.11 8.35 1.89
CA PRO A 83 4.91 8.26 3.11
C PRO A 83 5.48 6.87 3.38
N LEU A 84 4.73 5.80 3.11
CA LEU A 84 5.22 4.43 3.24
C LEU A 84 6.43 4.18 2.32
N MET A 85 6.32 4.54 1.04
CA MET A 85 7.40 4.32 0.07
C MET A 85 8.63 5.18 0.36
N GLU A 86 8.45 6.41 0.82
CA GLU A 86 9.54 7.27 1.28
C GLU A 86 10.26 6.66 2.49
N GLY A 87 9.51 6.18 3.49
CA GLY A 87 10.06 5.51 4.65
C GLY A 87 10.82 4.23 4.25
N LEU A 88 10.28 3.40 3.35
CA LEU A 88 10.96 2.20 2.85
C LEU A 88 12.22 2.54 2.05
N THR A 89 12.18 3.59 1.23
CA THR A 89 13.35 4.07 0.47
C THR A 89 14.44 4.54 1.42
N PHE A 90 14.08 5.33 2.44
CA PHE A 90 14.98 5.70 3.52
C PHE A 90 15.54 4.45 4.23
N CYS A 91 14.73 3.41 4.39
CA CYS A 91 15.18 2.18 5.03
C CYS A 91 16.29 1.47 4.23
N ILE A 92 16.20 1.52 2.90
CA ILE A 92 17.13 0.84 1.99
C ILE A 92 18.41 1.65 1.78
N GLN A 93 18.30 2.98 1.74
CA GLN A 93 19.44 3.86 1.55
C GLN A 93 20.34 3.81 2.78
N ASP A 94 21.66 3.61 2.59
CA ASP A 94 22.64 3.60 3.69
C ASP A 94 22.95 5.01 4.22
N THR A 95 21.92 5.70 4.69
CA THR A 95 22.04 7.00 5.32
C THR A 95 22.55 6.78 6.75
N ARG A 96 23.70 7.39 7.07
CA ARG A 96 24.34 7.32 8.41
C ARG A 96 23.45 7.90 9.52
N THR A 97 22.37 8.59 9.16
CA THR A 97 21.33 9.11 10.05
C THR A 97 20.24 8.05 10.25
N GLY A 98 20.12 7.52 11.47
CA GLY A 98 19.30 6.33 11.77
C GLY A 98 17.81 6.58 12.07
N HIS A 99 17.26 7.74 11.73
CA HIS A 99 15.88 8.13 12.08
C HIS A 99 15.19 8.86 10.92
N TRP A 100 13.99 8.40 10.56
CA TRP A 100 13.09 9.06 9.62
C TRP A 100 11.69 9.14 10.23
N GLU A 101 11.04 10.27 10.06
CA GLU A 101 9.64 10.44 10.46
C GLU A 101 8.90 11.29 9.43
N LYS A 102 7.61 11.01 9.26
CA LYS A 102 6.73 11.80 8.42
C LYS A 102 5.33 11.82 8.99
N LEU A 103 4.76 13.02 9.07
CA LEU A 103 3.36 13.26 9.38
C LEU A 103 2.59 13.52 8.09
N TRP A 104 1.43 12.90 7.93
CA TRP A 104 0.51 13.20 6.84
C TRP A 104 -0.94 13.04 7.33
N GLN A 105 -1.88 13.46 6.50
CA GLN A 105 -3.31 13.34 6.80
C GLN A 105 -3.96 12.26 5.92
N GLU A 106 -4.76 11.40 6.50
CA GLU A 106 -5.59 10.42 5.81
C GLU A 106 -7.01 10.43 6.39
N ASN A 107 -8.02 10.63 5.54
CA ASN A 107 -9.43 10.75 5.95
C ASN A 107 -9.69 11.81 7.04
N GLY A 108 -8.89 12.88 7.08
CA GLY A 108 -9.00 13.94 8.10
C GLY A 108 -8.21 13.67 9.38
N GLU A 109 -7.55 12.52 9.49
CA GLU A 109 -6.77 12.13 10.66
C GLU A 109 -5.27 12.26 10.37
N ASN A 110 -4.52 12.81 11.32
CA ASN A 110 -3.07 12.89 11.20
C ASN A 110 -2.43 11.54 11.59
N LEU A 111 -1.64 10.99 10.69
CA LEU A 111 -0.91 9.75 10.85
C LEU A 111 0.58 10.04 10.89
N LEU A 112 1.28 9.43 11.85
CA LEU A 112 2.73 9.50 11.97
C LEU A 112 3.33 8.15 11.59
N PHE A 113 4.33 8.19 10.73
CA PHE A 113 5.18 7.04 10.43
C PHE A 113 6.59 7.39 10.82
N ASN A 114 7.22 6.46 11.52
CA ASN A 114 8.64 6.56 11.79
C ASN A 114 9.32 5.27 11.36
N ALA A 115 10.56 5.41 10.90
CA ALA A 115 11.48 4.32 10.62
C ALA A 115 12.73 4.55 11.46
N ARG A 116 13.13 3.52 12.22
CA ARG A 116 14.32 3.54 13.07
C ARG A 116 15.18 2.33 12.79
N ARG A 117 16.47 2.57 12.60
CA ARG A 117 17.46 1.49 12.57
C ARG A 117 17.56 0.86 13.96
N LYS A 118 17.46 -0.47 14.04
CA LYS A 118 17.84 -1.26 15.23
C LYS A 118 19.02 -2.16 14.85
N GLN A 119 19.84 -2.55 15.83
CA GLN A 119 20.85 -3.59 15.61
C GLN A 119 20.11 -4.88 15.23
N GLY A 120 20.24 -5.33 13.97
CA GLY A 120 19.54 -6.50 13.43
C GLY A 120 18.35 -6.21 12.50
N GLY A 121 18.07 -4.95 12.13
CA GLY A 121 17.05 -4.62 11.13
C GLY A 121 16.25 -3.36 11.45
N MET A 122 15.39 -2.92 10.54
CA MET A 122 14.63 -1.66 10.66
C MET A 122 13.12 -1.92 10.66
N LEU A 123 12.42 -1.29 11.60
CA LEU A 123 10.98 -1.46 11.79
C LEU A 123 10.25 -0.15 11.49
N PRO A 124 9.44 -0.10 10.42
CA PRO A 124 8.44 0.95 10.28
C PRO A 124 7.33 0.74 11.30
N THR A 125 7.01 1.76 12.10
CA THR A 125 5.80 1.74 12.95
C THR A 125 4.79 2.76 12.42
N PRO A 126 3.70 2.29 11.79
CA PRO A 126 2.58 3.15 11.44
C PRO A 126 1.74 3.43 12.69
N GLY A 127 1.55 4.70 13.04
CA GLY A 127 0.46 5.11 13.94
C GLY A 127 -0.84 5.17 13.15
N CYS A 128 -1.41 4.03 12.76
CA CYS A 128 -2.59 3.96 11.88
C CYS A 128 -3.86 3.47 12.59
N HIS A 129 -4.99 4.12 12.29
CA HIS A 129 -6.33 3.60 12.59
C HIS A 129 -6.56 2.32 11.79
N GLY A 130 -6.76 1.21 12.50
CA GLY A 130 -6.73 -0.11 11.90
C GLY A 130 -5.29 -0.64 11.84
N SER A 131 -4.73 -0.94 13.00
CA SER A 131 -3.73 -1.99 13.15
C SER A 131 -4.23 -3.03 14.15
N GLY A 132 -3.77 -4.27 14.05
CA GLY A 132 -4.20 -5.32 14.96
C GLY A 132 -3.33 -6.56 14.93
N LYS A 133 -3.50 -7.40 15.95
CA LYS A 133 -2.81 -8.68 16.11
C LYS A 133 -3.83 -9.78 16.39
N LYS A 134 -3.65 -10.93 15.74
CA LYS A 134 -4.51 -12.10 15.90
C LYS A 134 -3.65 -13.35 16.02
N LYS A 135 -3.91 -14.17 17.05
CA LYS A 135 -3.38 -15.53 17.15
C LYS A 135 -4.22 -16.44 16.25
N ILE A 136 -3.55 -17.22 15.41
CA ILE A 136 -4.13 -18.24 14.53
C ILE A 136 -4.16 -19.56 15.30
#